data_AF-A0A519SQW8-F1
#
_entry.id   AF-A0A519SQW8-F1
#
_cell.length_a   1.000
_cell.length_b   1.000
_cell.length_c   1.000
_cell.angle_alpha   90.00
_cell.angle_beta   90.00
_cell.angle_gamma   90.00
#
_symmetry.space_group_name_H-M   'P 1'
#
loop_
_entity.id
_entity.type
_entity.pdbx_description
1 polymer ?
#
loop_
_entity_poly.entity_id
_entity_poly.type
_entity_poly.pdbx_seq_one_letter_code
_entity_poly.pdbx_strand_id
1 'polypeptide(L)'
;MAAPRLRQLRRDNILFKLAMNAIRLHLEEDDRLARQPQLREAPDADLAFIQQSIDQWVGTATNYIVHKFRCPDAQAMQLLGELLVDLKTGIPVGELRQVPYQQALFLPPAWVTNQQPAPSTEEN
;
A
#
# COMPACT_ATOMS: atom_id res chain seq x y z
N MET A 1 11.93 -20.76 -8.14
CA MET A 1 10.89 -19.97 -8.84
C MET A 1 11.51 -18.65 -9.25
N ALA A 2 11.30 -18.18 -10.48
CA ALA A 2 11.77 -16.87 -10.90
C ALA A 2 10.95 -15.79 -10.17
N ALA A 3 11.62 -14.79 -9.61
CA ALA A 3 10.95 -13.65 -9.00
C ALA A 3 10.04 -12.94 -10.02
N PRO A 4 8.83 -12.49 -9.63
CA PRO A 4 8.01 -11.69 -10.52
C PRO A 4 8.74 -10.40 -10.89
N ARG A 5 8.62 -9.98 -12.15
CA ARG A 5 9.28 -8.77 -12.64
C ARG A 5 8.45 -7.54 -12.26
N LEU A 6 9.10 -6.43 -11.95
CA LEU A 6 8.45 -5.14 -11.63
C LEU A 6 7.39 -4.72 -12.68
N ARG A 7 7.66 -4.96 -13.97
CA ARG A 7 6.71 -4.70 -15.07
C ARG A 7 5.39 -5.47 -14.95
N GLN A 8 5.39 -6.65 -14.34
CA GLN A 8 4.18 -7.45 -14.11
C GLN A 8 3.35 -6.84 -12.98
N LEU A 9 4.00 -6.38 -11.91
CA LEU A 9 3.36 -5.70 -10.79
C LEU A 9 2.69 -4.40 -11.24
N ARG A 10 3.39 -3.60 -12.06
CA ARG A 10 2.84 -2.33 -12.58
C ARG A 10 1.57 -2.49 -13.42
N ARG A 11 1.40 -3.63 -14.10
CA ARG A 11 0.23 -3.91 -14.94
C ARG A 11 -0.95 -4.48 -14.16
N ASP A 12 -0.74 -4.78 -12.89
CA ASP A 12 -1.78 -5.31 -12.03
C ASP A 12 -2.67 -4.18 -11.49
N ASN A 13 -3.93 -4.14 -11.91
CA ASN A 13 -4.85 -3.07 -11.53
C ASN A 13 -5.15 -3.04 -10.03
N ILE A 14 -5.18 -4.20 -9.35
CA ILE A 14 -5.44 -4.25 -7.92
C ILE A 14 -4.23 -3.70 -7.18
N LEU A 15 -3.04 -4.19 -7.53
CA LEU A 15 -1.81 -3.73 -6.91
C LEU A 15 -1.52 -2.26 -7.20
N PHE A 16 -1.82 -1.78 -8.41
CA PHE A 16 -1.73 -0.37 -8.76
C PHE A 16 -2.61 0.47 -7.85
N LYS A 17 -3.88 0.11 -7.64
CA LYS A 17 -4.78 0.87 -6.75
C LYS A 17 -4.32 0.84 -5.29
N LEU A 18 -3.90 -0.32 -4.79
CA LEU A 18 -3.33 -0.47 -3.45
C LEU A 18 -2.12 0.46 -3.27
N ALA A 19 -1.17 0.40 -4.20
CA ALA A 19 0.04 1.21 -4.18
C ALA A 19 -0.26 2.71 -4.31
N MET A 20 -1.21 3.10 -5.15
CA MET A 20 -1.60 4.51 -5.33
C MET A 20 -2.22 5.11 -4.07
N ASN A 21 -3.00 4.35 -3.32
CA ASN A 21 -3.55 4.80 -2.04
C ASN A 21 -2.45 4.96 -0.98
N ALA A 22 -1.53 4.01 -0.88
CA ALA A 22 -0.36 4.15 0.00
C ALA A 22 0.50 5.37 -0.36
N ILE A 23 0.75 5.61 -1.66
CA ILE A 23 1.51 6.78 -2.14
C ILE A 23 0.83 8.09 -1.72
N ARG A 24 -0.50 8.19 -1.89
CA ARG A 24 -1.25 9.40 -1.50
C ARG A 24 -1.12 9.71 -0.02
N LEU A 25 -1.22 8.68 0.83
CA LEU A 25 -1.07 8.85 2.27
C LEU A 25 0.37 9.22 2.65
N HIS A 26 1.38 8.61 2.04
CA HIS A 26 2.77 9.03 2.25
C HIS A 26 3.03 10.47 1.83
N LEU A 27 2.40 10.96 0.75
CA LEU A 27 2.53 12.36 0.37
C LEU A 27 1.91 13.32 1.40
N GLU A 28 0.81 12.91 2.04
CA GLU A 28 0.20 13.67 3.13
C GLU A 28 1.05 13.61 4.41
N GLU A 29 1.58 12.43 4.76
CA GLU A 29 2.54 12.25 5.84
C GLU A 29 3.77 13.15 5.65
N ASP A 30 4.39 13.11 4.48
CA ASP A 30 5.57 13.92 4.14
C ASP A 30 5.27 15.43 4.25
N ASP A 31 4.11 15.88 3.78
CA ASP A 31 3.70 17.29 3.86
C ASP A 31 3.40 17.73 5.31
N ARG A 32 2.73 16.90 6.11
CA ARG A 32 2.52 17.17 7.54
C ARG A 32 3.86 17.26 8.27
N LEU A 33 4.77 16.31 8.03
CA LEU A 33 6.09 16.29 8.66
C LEU A 33 6.98 17.47 8.19
N ALA A 34 6.81 17.95 6.96
CA ALA A 34 7.51 19.13 6.48
C ALA A 34 7.00 20.42 7.15
N ARG A 35 5.69 20.53 7.37
CA ARG A 35 5.07 21.69 8.03
C ARG A 35 5.26 21.68 9.55
N GLN A 36 5.29 20.49 10.15
CA GLN A 36 5.40 20.30 11.59
C GLN A 36 6.43 19.20 11.91
N PRO A 37 7.75 19.50 11.78
CA PRO A 37 8.81 18.52 11.98
C PRO A 37 8.81 17.86 13.36
N GLN A 38 8.30 18.56 14.38
CA GLN A 38 8.16 18.04 15.74
C GLN A 38 7.28 16.79 15.84
N LEU A 39 6.37 16.57 14.88
CA LEU A 39 5.52 15.38 14.84
C LEU A 39 6.29 14.09 14.54
N ARG A 40 7.56 14.17 14.11
CA ARG A 40 8.40 12.97 13.91
C ARG A 40 8.68 12.22 15.21
N GLU A 41 8.82 12.94 16.31
CA GLU A 41 9.13 12.36 17.62
C GLU A 41 7.87 12.07 18.43
N ALA A 42 6.84 12.89 18.25
CA ALA A 42 5.55 12.74 18.90
C ALA A 42 4.41 12.94 17.88
N PRO A 43 4.00 11.88 17.17
CA PRO A 43 2.87 11.94 16.25
C PRO A 43 1.58 12.32 16.99
N ASP A 44 0.83 13.27 16.43
CA ASP A 44 -0.53 13.52 16.87
C ASP A 44 -1.47 12.40 16.39
N ALA A 45 -2.71 12.41 16.89
CA ALA A 45 -3.69 11.38 16.57
C ALA A 45 -3.97 11.25 15.06
N ASP A 46 -3.95 12.37 14.33
CA ASP A 46 -4.19 12.38 12.90
C ASP A 46 -3.02 11.77 12.11
N LEU A 47 -1.79 12.17 12.45
CA LEU A 47 -0.59 11.63 11.81
C LEU A 47 -0.46 10.13 12.12
N ALA A 48 -0.70 9.73 13.38
CA ALA A 48 -0.72 8.33 13.77
C ALA A 48 -1.78 7.54 12.98
N PHE A 49 -2.96 8.13 12.74
CA PHE A 49 -4.00 7.50 11.93
C PHE A 49 -3.58 7.35 10.46
N ILE A 50 -2.94 8.38 9.86
CA ILE A 50 -2.38 8.29 8.50
C ILE A 50 -1.35 7.16 8.41
N GLN A 51 -0.44 7.08 9.38
CA GLN A 51 0.60 6.04 9.46
C GLN A 51 -0.01 4.65 9.58
N GLN A 52 -1.01 4.48 10.44
CA GLN A 52 -1.73 3.22 10.56
C GLN A 52 -2.43 2.84 9.24
N SER A 53 -3.05 3.79 8.55
CA SER A 53 -3.67 3.55 7.25
C SER A 53 -2.64 3.15 6.19
N ILE A 54 -1.47 3.78 6.16
CA ILE A 54 -0.35 3.38 5.31
C ILE A 54 0.01 1.91 5.55
N ASP A 55 0.20 1.52 6.81
CA ASP A 55 0.53 0.14 7.18
C ASP A 55 -0.52 -0.86 6.69
N GLN A 56 -1.81 -0.50 6.75
CA GLN A 56 -2.89 -1.35 6.24
C GLN A 56 -2.83 -1.53 4.72
N TRP A 57 -2.58 -0.45 3.96
CA TRP A 57 -2.46 -0.54 2.50
C TRP A 57 -1.21 -1.33 2.07
N VAL A 58 -0.08 -1.06 2.72
CA VAL A 58 1.19 -1.75 2.47
C VAL A 58 1.06 -3.23 2.82
N GLY A 59 0.55 -3.57 4.01
CA GLY A 59 0.32 -4.95 4.43
C GLY A 59 -0.61 -5.69 3.47
N THR A 60 -1.69 -5.05 3.03
CA THR A 60 -2.62 -5.64 2.06
C THR A 60 -1.97 -5.88 0.69
N ALA A 61 -1.18 -4.92 0.21
CA ALA A 61 -0.43 -5.05 -1.05
C ALA A 61 0.64 -6.15 -0.99
N THR A 62 1.38 -6.22 0.11
CA THR A 62 2.38 -7.26 0.35
C THR A 62 1.74 -8.63 0.35
N ASN A 63 0.67 -8.83 1.12
CA ASN A 63 -0.08 -10.10 1.15
C ASN A 63 -0.61 -10.47 -0.24
N TYR A 64 -1.15 -9.50 -0.98
CA TYR A 64 -1.60 -9.73 -2.35
C TYR A 64 -0.46 -10.24 -3.26
N ILE A 65 0.73 -9.65 -3.16
CA ILE A 65 1.91 -10.08 -3.92
C ILE A 65 2.32 -11.50 -3.51
N VAL A 66 2.42 -11.78 -2.21
CA VAL A 66 2.76 -13.11 -1.67
C VAL A 66 1.85 -14.18 -2.25
N HIS A 67 0.53 -14.00 -2.17
CA HIS A 67 -0.43 -14.99 -2.63
C HIS A 67 -0.47 -15.12 -4.15
N LYS A 68 -0.44 -14.00 -4.88
CA LYS A 68 -0.56 -14.01 -6.34
C LYS A 68 0.69 -14.56 -7.02
N PHE A 69 1.87 -14.14 -6.57
CA PHE A 69 3.14 -14.47 -7.22
C PHE A 69 3.89 -15.60 -6.50
N ARG A 70 3.34 -16.12 -5.39
CA ARG A 70 3.89 -17.24 -4.62
C ARG A 70 5.35 -17.01 -4.22
N CYS A 71 5.62 -15.84 -3.67
CA CYS A 71 6.95 -15.44 -3.20
C CYS A 71 6.99 -15.22 -1.69
N PRO A 72 8.17 -15.31 -1.05
CA PRO A 72 8.32 -14.99 0.37
C PRO A 72 7.95 -13.55 0.69
N ASP A 73 7.52 -13.31 1.92
CA ASP A 73 7.09 -12.00 2.41
C ASP A 73 8.15 -10.91 2.24
N ALA A 74 9.40 -11.18 2.62
CA ALA A 74 10.51 -10.24 2.43
C ALA A 74 10.72 -9.85 0.96
N GLN A 75 10.54 -10.80 0.04
CA GLN A 75 10.62 -10.52 -1.41
C GLN A 75 9.42 -9.70 -1.89
N ALA A 76 8.22 -9.98 -1.38
CA ALA A 76 7.03 -9.21 -1.69
C ALA A 76 7.14 -7.75 -1.23
N MET A 77 7.65 -7.52 -0.01
CA MET A 77 7.93 -6.19 0.52
C MET A 77 8.95 -5.44 -0.34
N GLN A 78 10.04 -6.11 -0.76
CA GLN A 78 11.03 -5.50 -1.64
C GLN A 78 10.40 -5.07 -2.97
N LEU A 79 9.65 -5.97 -3.61
CA LEU A 79 8.97 -5.71 -4.88
C LEU A 79 7.93 -4.60 -4.77
N LEU A 80 7.21 -4.54 -3.66
CA LEU A 80 6.27 -3.45 -3.38
C LEU A 80 7.02 -2.12 -3.23
N GLY A 81 8.13 -2.08 -2.49
CA GLY A 81 8.97 -0.90 -2.38
C GLY A 81 9.47 -0.40 -3.73
N GLU A 82 9.97 -1.30 -4.59
CA GLU A 82 10.38 -0.97 -5.95
C GLU A 82 9.21 -0.42 -6.79
N LEU A 83 8.01 -0.99 -6.65
CA LEU A 83 6.81 -0.50 -7.32
C LEU A 83 6.42 0.90 -6.84
N LEU A 84 6.44 1.15 -5.54
CA LEU A 84 6.10 2.46 -4.97
C LEU A 84 7.05 3.55 -5.48
N VAL A 85 8.35 3.24 -5.59
CA VAL A 85 9.35 4.16 -6.15
C VAL A 85 9.12 4.39 -7.65
N ASP A 86 8.90 3.34 -8.44
CA ASP A 86 8.61 3.46 -9.88
C ASP A 86 7.35 4.29 -10.15
N LEU A 87 6.29 4.10 -9.36
CA LEU A 87 5.06 4.86 -9.49
C LEU A 87 5.20 6.32 -9.04
N LYS A 88 5.87 6.58 -7.91
CA LYS A 88 6.13 7.95 -7.41
C LYS A 88 6.97 8.77 -8.39
N THR A 89 7.91 8.14 -9.09
CA THR A 89 8.77 8.81 -10.08
C THR A 89 8.08 8.96 -11.44
N GLY A 90 7.13 8.09 -11.77
CA GLY A 90 6.41 8.11 -13.03
C GLY A 90 5.16 8.99 -13.09
N ILE A 91 4.62 9.42 -11.94
CA ILE A 91 3.36 10.20 -11.86
C ILE A 91 3.63 11.56 -11.21
N PRO A 92 3.29 12.69 -11.85
CA PRO A 92 3.45 14.00 -11.25
C PRO A 92 2.69 14.14 -9.92
N VAL A 93 3.35 14.67 -8.90
CA VAL A 93 2.73 14.90 -7.58
C VAL A 93 1.46 15.75 -7.66
N GLY A 94 1.41 16.70 -8.60
CA GLY A 94 0.23 17.53 -8.83
C GLY A 94 -1.01 16.71 -9.23
N GLU A 95 -0.84 15.64 -10.01
CA GLU A 95 -1.94 14.74 -10.40
C GLU A 95 -2.40 13.89 -9.21
N LEU A 96 -1.45 13.40 -8.40
CA LEU A 96 -1.75 12.59 -7.22
C LEU A 96 -2.61 13.36 -6.21
N ARG A 97 -2.35 14.67 -6.06
CA ARG A 97 -3.06 15.57 -5.14
C ARG A 97 -4.46 15.97 -5.59
N GLN A 98 -4.85 15.72 -6.84
CA GLN A 98 -6.22 15.98 -7.28
C GLN A 98 -7.23 15.05 -6.62
N VAL A 99 -6.77 13.90 -6.13
CA VAL A 99 -7.60 12.94 -5.40
C VAL A 99 -7.42 13.16 -3.89
N PRO A 100 -8.49 13.47 -3.14
CA PRO A 100 -8.41 13.70 -1.70
C PRO A 100 -7.86 12.47 -0.95
N TYR A 101 -6.85 12.68 -0.09
CA TYR A 101 -6.24 11.60 0.68
C TYR A 101 -7.23 10.93 1.65
N GLN A 102 -8.30 11.62 2.04
CA GLN A 102 -9.35 11.10 2.92
C GLN A 102 -10.01 9.84 2.36
N GLN A 103 -10.05 9.68 1.03
CA GLN A 103 -10.56 8.47 0.39
C GLN A 103 -9.65 7.25 0.59
N ALA A 104 -8.37 7.49 0.90
CA ALA A 104 -7.39 6.46 1.21
C ALA A 104 -7.26 6.20 2.72
N LEU A 105 -7.90 6.98 3.60
CA LEU A 105 -7.81 6.73 5.05
C LEU A 105 -8.42 5.39 5.48
N PHE A 106 -9.41 4.90 4.72
CA PHE A 106 -10.11 3.67 5.04
C PHE A 106 -9.87 2.62 3.96
N LEU A 107 -9.35 1.46 4.37
CA LEU A 107 -9.32 0.28 3.52
C LEU A 107 -10.75 -0.28 3.39
N PRO A 108 -11.32 -0.40 2.17
CA PRO A 108 -12.64 -0.96 1.99
C PRO A 108 -12.71 -2.40 2.53
N PRO A 109 -13.79 -2.81 3.23
CA PRO A 109 -13.90 -4.14 3.83
C PRO A 109 -13.73 -5.29 2.83
N ALA A 110 -14.17 -5.08 1.58
CA ALA A 110 -14.03 -6.05 0.49
C ALA A 110 -12.57 -6.42 0.17
N TRP A 111 -11.61 -5.59 0.58
CA TRP A 111 -10.19 -5.80 0.33
C TRP A 111 -9.52 -6.53 1.49
N VAL A 112 -10.16 -6.52 2.66
CA VAL A 112 -9.83 -7.32 3.84
C VAL A 112 -10.36 -8.75 3.68
N THR A 113 -11.53 -8.95 3.06
CA THR A 113 -12.18 -10.27 2.95
C THR A 113 -11.55 -11.21 1.91
N ASN A 114 -10.81 -10.67 0.93
CA ASN A 114 -10.05 -11.48 -0.03
C ASN A 114 -8.82 -12.16 0.59
N GLN A 115 -8.61 -12.00 1.91
CA GLN A 115 -7.51 -12.55 2.67
C GLN A 115 -7.91 -13.77 3.52
N GLN A 116 -9.19 -14.18 3.51
CA GLN A 116 -9.59 -15.37 4.25
C GLN A 116 -9.24 -16.62 3.41
N PRO A 117 -8.46 -17.58 3.93
CA PRO A 117 -8.35 -18.88 3.30
C PRO A 117 -9.77 -19.42 3.15
N ALA A 118 -10.12 -19.89 1.96
CA ALA A 118 -11.36 -20.65 1.79
C ALA A 118 -11.39 -21.72 2.91
N PRO A 119 -12.45 -21.80 3.73
CA PRO A 119 -12.55 -22.89 4.69
C PRO A 119 -12.39 -24.18 3.90
N SER A 120 -11.36 -24.95 4.23
CA SER A 120 -11.23 -26.32 3.77
C SER A 120 -12.50 -27.03 4.20
N THR A 121 -13.37 -27.30 3.22
CA THR A 121 -14.48 -28.22 3.38
C THR A 121 -13.84 -29.59 3.61
N GLU A 122 -13.50 -29.88 4.87
CA GLU A 122 -13.21 -31.23 5.31
C GLU A 122 -14.55 -31.94 5.41
N GLU A 123 -14.77 -32.77 4.38
CA GLU A 123 -15.81 -33.76 4.26
C GLU A 123 -15.70 -34.76 5.43
N ASN A 124 -16.72 -34.83 6.28
CA ASN A 124 -17.24 -36.06 6.87
C ASN A 124 -18.62 -35.84 7.51
#